data_AF-A0A060HPR2-F1
#
_entry.id   AF-A0A060HPR2-F1
#
_cell.length_a   1.000
_cell.length_b   1.000
_cell.length_c   1.000
_cell.angle_alpha   90.00
_cell.angle_beta   90.00
_cell.angle_gamma   90.00
#
_symmetry.space_group_name_H-M   'P 1'
#
loop_
_entity.id
_entity.type
_entity.pdbx_description
1 polymer ?
#
loop_
_entity_poly.entity_id
_entity_poly.type
_entity_poly.pdbx_seq_one_letter_code
_entity_poly.pdbx_strand_id
1 'polypeptide(L)'
;MQINGLVSKLLKVHAIQMDKEDISFNAGFADILFKAVGENNPKTTENWRSILSEYHPLLFSLSSEEISAVLMLFIYSTVHRKTADAGVSRLV
;
A
#
# COMPACT_ATOMS: atom_id res chain seq x y z
N MET A 1 -0.80 7.45 -19.43
CA MET A 1 -0.67 6.23 -18.61
C MET A 1 -1.42 6.49 -17.30
N GLN A 2 -2.66 6.01 -17.18
CA GLN A 2 -3.60 6.48 -16.15
C GLN A 2 -3.44 5.72 -14.82
N ILE A 3 -2.76 6.36 -13.86
CA ILE A 3 -2.76 5.97 -12.44
C ILE A 3 -4.19 5.99 -11.84
N ASN A 4 -5.16 6.62 -12.54
CA ASN A 4 -6.57 6.72 -12.15
C ASN A 4 -7.29 5.36 -11.93
N GLY A 5 -6.80 4.27 -12.53
CA GLY A 5 -7.38 2.93 -12.32
C GLY A 5 -7.01 2.30 -10.99
N LEU A 6 -5.78 2.53 -10.50
CA LEU A 6 -5.26 1.83 -9.32
C LEU A 6 -5.98 2.25 -8.04
N VAL A 7 -6.09 3.55 -7.80
CA VAL A 7 -6.79 4.09 -6.61
C VAL A 7 -8.23 3.57 -6.58
N SER A 8 -8.91 3.57 -7.72
CA SER A 8 -10.28 3.02 -7.86
C SER A 8 -10.35 1.53 -7.51
N LYS A 9 -9.39 0.72 -7.97
CA LYS A 9 -9.30 -0.71 -7.64
C LYS A 9 -9.08 -0.94 -6.14
N LEU A 10 -8.18 -0.16 -5.52
CA LEU A 10 -7.87 -0.28 -4.10
C LEU A 10 -9.03 0.19 -3.20
N LEU A 11 -9.73 1.26 -3.59
CA LEU A 11 -10.94 1.73 -2.91
C LEU A 11 -12.06 0.67 -2.98
N LYS A 12 -12.27 0.06 -4.15
CA LYS A 12 -13.29 -0.97 -4.37
C LYS A 12 -13.16 -2.17 -3.43
N VAL A 13 -11.92 -2.51 -3.05
CA VAL A 13 -11.65 -3.63 -2.13
C VAL A 13 -11.37 -3.18 -0.71
N HIS A 14 -11.59 -1.90 -0.39
CA HIS A 14 -11.31 -1.29 0.92
C HIS A 14 -9.84 -1.41 1.39
N ALA A 15 -8.90 -1.64 0.47
CA ALA A 15 -7.46 -1.69 0.76
C ALA A 15 -6.91 -0.31 1.17
N ILE A 16 -7.52 0.75 0.65
CA ILE A 16 -7.26 2.13 1.04
C ILE A 16 -8.57 2.86 1.33
N GLN A 17 -8.43 3.99 2.03
CA GLN A 17 -9.46 5.00 2.22
C GLN A 17 -8.90 6.35 1.78
N MET A 18 -9.79 7.22 1.29
CA MET A 18 -9.45 8.60 0.98
C MET A 18 -10.17 9.54 1.95
N ASP A 19 -9.43 10.46 2.57
CA ASP A 19 -9.99 11.60 3.28
C ASP A 19 -9.47 12.88 2.63
N LYS A 20 -10.38 13.64 1.99
CA LYS A 20 -10.06 14.77 1.12
C LYS A 20 -9.05 14.39 0.03
N GLU A 21 -7.77 14.71 0.25
CA GLU A 21 -6.66 14.46 -0.67
C GLU A 21 -5.65 13.42 -0.13
N ASP A 22 -5.87 12.91 1.09
CA ASP A 22 -4.98 11.95 1.73
C ASP A 22 -5.44 10.50 1.52
N ILE A 23 -4.48 9.64 1.20
CA ILE A 23 -4.68 8.19 1.10
C ILE A 23 -4.20 7.54 2.41
N SER A 24 -5.08 6.78 3.05
CA SER A 24 -4.75 5.94 4.19
C SER A 24 -4.92 4.47 3.85
N PHE A 25 -3.90 3.66 4.16
CA PHE A 25 -3.99 2.21 4.02
C PHE A 25 -4.86 1.63 5.13
N ASN A 26 -5.72 0.67 4.77
CA ASN A 26 -6.43 -0.13 5.74
C ASN A 26 -5.43 -0.93 6.60
N ALA A 27 -5.69 -1.05 7.91
CA ALA A 27 -4.76 -1.68 8.84
C ALA A 27 -4.43 -3.14 8.46
N GLY A 28 -5.42 -3.93 8.02
CA GLY A 28 -5.19 -5.32 7.60
C GLY A 28 -4.38 -5.41 6.31
N PHE A 29 -4.63 -4.50 5.36
CA PHE A 29 -3.85 -4.45 4.13
C PHE A 29 -2.41 -3.99 4.39
N ALA A 30 -2.24 -2.98 5.24
CA ALA A 30 -0.93 -2.49 5.67
C ALA A 30 -0.11 -3.57 6.39
N ASP A 31 -0.73 -4.39 7.25
CA ASP A 31 -0.06 -5.49 7.96
C ASP A 31 0.49 -6.55 6.98
N ILE A 32 -0.29 -6.92 5.96
CA ILE A 32 0.17 -7.82 4.88
C ILE A 32 1.38 -7.24 4.15
N LEU A 33 1.32 -5.96 3.79
CA LEU A 33 2.44 -5.28 3.12
C LEU A 33 3.67 -5.18 4.01
N PHE A 34 3.51 -4.85 5.30
CA PHE A 34 4.61 -4.79 6.25
C PHE A 34 5.32 -6.13 6.39
N LYS A 35 4.56 -7.22 6.57
CA LYS A 35 5.11 -8.58 6.66
C LYS A 35 5.85 -8.95 5.38
N ALA A 36 5.22 -8.76 4.22
CA ALA A 36 5.79 -9.11 2.93
C ALA A 36 7.07 -8.33 2.59
N VAL A 37 7.14 -7.04 2.90
CA VAL A 37 8.33 -6.20 2.68
C VAL A 37 9.44 -6.53 3.68
N GLY A 38 9.11 -6.95 4.91
CA GLY A 38 10.07 -7.31 5.94
C GLY A 38 10.77 -8.65 5.72
N GLU A 39 10.23 -9.52 4.86
CA GLU A 39 10.90 -10.77 4.48
C GLU A 39 12.13 -10.48 3.61
N ASN A 40 13.29 -11.03 4.00
CA ASN A 40 14.56 -10.89 3.26
C ASN A 40 14.66 -11.82 2.04
N ASN A 41 13.59 -11.92 1.25
CA ASN A 41 13.53 -12.70 0.01
C ASN A 41 13.09 -11.82 -1.18
N PRO A 42 13.79 -11.86 -2.32
CA PRO A 42 13.32 -11.20 -3.53
C PRO A 42 11.97 -11.80 -3.96
N LYS A 43 10.98 -10.93 -4.20
CA LYS A 43 9.64 -11.34 -4.64
C LYS A 43 9.47 -11.05 -6.13
N THR A 44 9.04 -12.06 -6.88
CA THR A 44 8.58 -11.87 -8.26
C THR A 44 7.22 -11.16 -8.28
N THR A 45 6.81 -10.65 -9.45
CA THR A 45 5.47 -10.10 -9.66
C THR A 45 4.38 -11.10 -9.27
N GLU A 46 4.59 -12.40 -9.55
CA GLU A 46 3.61 -13.44 -9.24
C GLU A 46 3.51 -13.70 -7.73
N ASN A 47 4.64 -13.64 -7.01
CA ASN A 47 4.62 -13.70 -5.55
C ASN A 47 3.82 -12.53 -4.96
N TRP A 48 4.01 -11.32 -5.50
CA TRP A 48 3.25 -10.16 -5.06
C TRP A 48 1.75 -10.29 -5.35
N ARG A 49 1.35 -10.81 -6.50
CA ARG A 49 -0.07 -11.07 -6.79
C ARG A 49 -0.68 -12.04 -5.78
N SER A 50 0.02 -13.13 -5.48
CA SER A 50 -0.41 -14.10 -4.46
C SER A 50 -0.62 -13.42 -3.11
N ILE A 51 0.38 -12.67 -2.63
CA ILE A 51 0.33 -11.97 -1.34
C ILE A 51 -0.84 -10.97 -1.30
N LEU A 52 -0.99 -10.15 -2.34
CA LEU A 52 -2.06 -9.16 -2.37
C LEU A 52 -3.45 -9.82 -2.44
N SER A 53 -3.55 -10.99 -3.07
CA SER A 53 -4.79 -11.77 -3.14
C SER A 53 -5.23 -12.36 -1.80
N GLU A 54 -4.32 -12.52 -0.83
CA GLU A 54 -4.66 -12.91 0.55
C GLU A 54 -5.55 -11.86 1.23
N TYR A 55 -5.38 -10.58 0.86
CA TYR A 55 -6.27 -9.52 1.32
C TYR A 55 -7.60 -9.54 0.56
N HIS A 56 -7.54 -9.54 -0.78
CA HIS A 56 -8.73 -9.58 -1.62
C HIS A 56 -8.45 -10.18 -3.01
N PRO A 57 -9.24 -11.15 -3.51
CA PRO A 57 -8.94 -11.86 -4.77
C PRO A 57 -8.76 -10.95 -6.00
N LEU A 58 -9.50 -9.85 -6.09
CA LEU A 58 -9.37 -8.89 -7.20
C LEU A 58 -7.97 -8.29 -7.35
N LEU A 59 -7.16 -8.26 -6.28
CA LEU A 59 -5.81 -7.72 -6.31
C LEU A 59 -4.81 -8.65 -7.02
N PHE A 60 -5.18 -9.91 -7.27
CA PHE A 60 -4.37 -10.81 -8.10
C PHE A 60 -4.19 -10.28 -9.53
N SER A 61 -5.17 -9.51 -10.03
CA SER A 61 -5.17 -8.97 -11.40
C SER A 61 -4.30 -7.73 -11.60
N LEU A 62 -3.61 -7.25 -10.57
CA LEU A 62 -2.76 -6.06 -10.69
C LEU A 62 -1.57 -6.30 -11.64
N SER A 63 -1.29 -5.29 -12.46
CA SER A 63 -0.08 -5.28 -13.31
C SER A 63 1.19 -5.12 -12.47
N SER A 64 2.35 -5.36 -13.07
CA SER A 64 3.64 -5.15 -12.38
C SER A 64 3.84 -3.68 -11.99
N GLU A 65 3.40 -2.75 -12.84
CA GLU A 65 3.42 -1.30 -12.60
C GLU A 65 2.47 -0.91 -11.46
N GLU A 66 1.27 -1.51 -11.42
CA GLU A 66 0.30 -1.27 -10.36
C GLU A 66 0.82 -1.78 -9.01
N ILE A 67 1.42 -2.96 -8.97
CA ILE A 67 2.07 -3.51 -7.76
C ILE A 67 3.19 -2.57 -7.30
N SER A 68 4.06 -2.14 -8.21
CA SER A 68 5.15 -1.20 -7.88
C SER A 68 4.60 0.11 -7.32
N ALA A 69 3.51 0.63 -7.88
CA ALA A 69 2.86 1.84 -7.39
C ALA A 69 2.23 1.66 -6.01
N VAL A 70 1.59 0.52 -5.72
CA VAL A 70 1.09 0.19 -4.36
C VAL A 70 2.23 0.24 -3.35
N LEU A 71 3.36 -0.40 -3.66
CA LEU A 71 4.52 -0.44 -2.77
C LEU A 71 5.13 0.94 -2.55
N MET A 72 5.26 1.74 -3.61
CA MET A 72 5.75 3.12 -3.49
C MET A 72 4.81 3.98 -2.63
N LEU A 73 3.50 3.89 -2.83
CA LEU A 73 2.51 4.61 -2.01
C LEU A 73 2.57 4.18 -0.54
N PHE A 74 2.74 2.88 -0.30
CA PHE A 74 2.86 2.33 1.05
C PHE A 74 4.13 2.82 1.76
N ILE A 75 5.29 2.73 1.10
CA ILE A 75 6.57 3.23 1.64
C ILE A 75 6.48 4.74 1.89
N TYR A 76 5.92 5.49 0.94
CA TYR A 76 5.72 6.93 1.09
C TYR A 76 4.88 7.25 2.35
N SER A 77 3.74 6.57 2.52
CA SER A 77 2.84 6.79 3.66
C SER A 77 3.49 6.45 5.01
N THR A 78 4.35 5.44 5.06
CA THR A 78 5.00 4.98 6.29
C THR A 78 6.18 5.87 6.69
N VAL A 79 6.96 6.35 5.72
CA VAL A 79 8.08 7.29 5.96
C VAL A 79 7.57 8.68 6.35
N HIS A 80 6.52 9.17 5.69
CA HIS A 80 5.98 10.51 5.95
C HIS A 80 5.21 10.57 7.27
N ARG A 81 4.45 9.53 7.65
CA ARG A 81 3.83 9.48 8.99
C ARG A 81 4.86 9.52 10.11
N LYS A 82 5.95 8.75 10.00
CA LYS A 82 7.05 8.80 11.00
C LYS A 82 7.69 10.19 11.12
N THR A 83 7.78 10.92 10.02
CA THR A 83 8.36 12.28 10.01
C THR A 83 7.40 13.31 10.61
N ALA A 84 6.10 13.19 10.34
CA ALA A 84 5.07 14.03 10.94
C ALA A 84 4.98 13.83 12.46
N ASP A 85 4.98 12.57 12.92
CA ASP A 85 4.92 12.24 14.35
C ASP A 85 6.19 12.70 15.11
N ALA A 86 7.36 12.68 14.45
CA ALA A 86 8.61 13.19 15.01
C ALA A 86 8.65 14.73 15.11
N GLY A 87 7.86 15.45 14.30
CA GLY A 87 7.75 16.91 14.34
C GLY A 87 6.85 17.43 15.47
N VAL A 88 5.83 16.66 15.89
CA VAL A 88 4.89 17.03 16.96
C VAL A 88 5.52 16.87 18.35
N SER A 89 6.50 15.98 18.51
CA SER A 89 7.16 15.73 19.80
C SER A 89 8.15 16.82 20.27
N ARG A 90 8.32 17.93 19.51
CA ARG A 90 9.20 19.05 19.89
C ARG A 90 8.46 20.30 20.38
N LEU A 91 7.14 20.26 20.54
CA LEU A 91 6.31 21.41 20.96
C LEU A 91 5.45 21.14 22.20
N VAL A 92 5.92 20.30 23.12
CA VAL A 92 5.31 20.14 24.46
C VAL A 92 6.33 20.36 25.55
#